data_AF-A0AAE3GD32-F1
#
_entry.id   AF-A0AAE3GD32-F1
#
_cell.length_a   1.000
_cell.length_b   1.000
_cell.length_c   1.000
_cell.angle_alpha   90.00
_cell.angle_beta   90.00
_cell.angle_gamma   90.00
#
_symmetry.space_group_name_H-M   'P 1'
#
loop_
_entity.id
_entity.type
_entity.pdbx_description
1 polymer ?
#
loop_
_entity_poly.entity_id
_entity_poly.type
_entity_poly.pdbx_seq_one_letter_code
_entity_poly.pdbx_strand_id
1 'polypeptide(L)'
;MVTFPPAGTTLDRYYKNKAQYPAFEESEVANYPAANFDITDAKHGQCSTIVGVAKDAVFIVQASAGSDDPQYSTPCTLSAKAAEIVVNNLKGDR
;
A
#
# COMPACT_ATOMS: atom_id res chain seq x y z
N MET A 1 -3.06 -9.44 1.14
CA MET A 1 -1.77 -10.08 0.76
C MET A 1 -0.64 -9.10 1.05
N VAL A 2 0.47 -9.56 1.62
CA VAL A 2 1.68 -8.75 1.81
C VAL A 2 2.77 -9.27 0.88
N THR A 3 3.43 -8.36 0.17
CA THR A 3 4.49 -8.68 -0.79
C THR A 3 5.73 -7.86 -0.46
N PHE A 4 6.90 -8.51 -0.49
CA PHE A 4 8.21 -7.87 -0.42
C PHE A 4 8.85 -7.95 -1.81
N PRO A 5 8.79 -6.87 -2.61
CA PRO A 5 9.39 -6.88 -3.93
C PRO A 5 10.91 -7.10 -3.87
N PRO A 6 11.52 -7.58 -4.97
CA PRO A 6 12.97 -7.72 -5.05
C PRO A 6 13.67 -6.37 -4.87
N ALA A 7 14.94 -6.44 -4.43
CA ALA A 7 15.80 -5.27 -4.25
C ALA A 7 15.82 -4.38 -5.50
N GLY A 8 15.78 -3.06 -5.28
CA GLY A 8 15.70 -2.05 -6.36
C GLY A 8 14.28 -1.64 -6.74
N THR A 9 13.25 -2.25 -6.15
CA THR A 9 11.89 -1.71 -6.17
C THR A 9 11.77 -0.63 -5.11
N THR A 10 11.51 0.61 -5.51
CA THR A 10 11.48 1.77 -4.60
C THR A 10 10.13 2.49 -4.66
N LEU A 11 9.80 3.23 -3.61
CA LEU A 11 8.60 4.07 -3.59
C LEU A 11 8.66 5.16 -4.68
N ASP A 12 9.84 5.74 -4.92
CA ASP A 12 10.07 6.70 -6.00
C ASP A 12 9.71 6.16 -7.39
N ARG A 13 9.90 4.85 -7.61
CA ARG A 13 9.50 4.21 -8.88
C ARG A 13 7.99 4.27 -9.05
N TYR A 14 7.22 4.11 -7.98
CA TYR A 14 5.76 4.23 -8.02
C TYR A 14 5.34 5.68 -8.24
N TYR A 15 5.98 6.64 -7.55
CA TYR A 15 5.72 8.07 -7.79
C TYR A 15 5.98 8.50 -9.23
N LYS A 16 7.08 8.04 -9.83
CA LYS A 16 7.40 8.31 -11.25
C LYS A 16 6.40 7.70 -12.22
N ASN A 17 5.79 6.58 -11.85
CA ASN A 17 4.81 5.87 -12.67
C ASN A 17 3.36 6.10 -12.22
N LYS A 18 3.08 7.14 -11.42
CA LYS A 18 1.72 7.41 -10.90
C LYS A 18 0.64 7.52 -11.98
N ALA A 19 1.01 7.97 -13.19
CA ALA A 19 0.10 8.05 -14.33
C ALA A 19 -0.40 6.68 -14.83
N GLN A 20 0.24 5.58 -14.45
CA GLN A 20 -0.20 4.22 -14.77
C GLN A 20 -1.28 3.70 -13.80
N TYR A 21 -1.52 4.41 -12.71
CA TYR A 21 -2.48 4.06 -11.68
C TYR A 21 -3.60 5.11 -11.70
N PRO A 22 -4.80 4.78 -12.20
CA PRO A 22 -5.91 5.73 -12.24
C PRO A 22 -6.30 6.23 -10.84
N ALA A 23 -6.05 5.42 -9.81
CA ALA A 23 -6.08 5.84 -8.43
C ALA A 23 -4.67 5.75 -7.85
N PHE A 24 -4.09 6.91 -7.55
CA PHE A 24 -2.82 7.04 -6.86
C PHE A 24 -2.89 8.20 -5.88
N GLU A 25 -2.64 7.93 -4.62
CA GLU A 25 -2.66 8.93 -3.56
C GLU A 25 -1.43 8.76 -2.66
N GLU A 26 -0.64 9.82 -2.53
CA GLU A 26 0.48 9.86 -1.59
C GLU A 26 -0.07 9.85 -0.15
N SER A 27 0.60 9.11 0.74
CA SER A 27 0.15 8.92 2.11
C SER A 27 1.32 8.62 3.04
N GLU A 28 1.02 8.33 4.30
CA GLU A 28 2.00 7.90 5.29
C GLU A 28 1.43 6.75 6.11
N VAL A 29 2.27 5.78 6.44
CA VAL A 29 1.93 4.65 7.33
C VAL A 29 2.92 4.64 8.48
N ALA A 30 2.47 4.93 9.70
CA ALA A 30 3.31 4.98 10.89
C ALA A 30 4.59 5.85 10.73
N ASN A 31 4.44 7.02 10.08
CA ASN A 31 5.50 7.96 9.68
C ASN A 31 6.49 7.46 8.62
N TYR A 32 6.15 6.38 7.92
CA TYR A 32 6.88 5.95 6.72
C TYR A 32 6.18 6.49 5.47
N PRO A 33 6.95 7.00 4.49
CA PRO A 33 6.41 7.39 3.19
C PRO A 33 5.66 6.23 2.55
N ALA A 34 4.45 6.49 2.08
CA ALA A 34 3.59 5.48 1.48
C ALA A 34 2.77 6.04 0.31
N ALA A 35 2.15 5.14 -0.43
CA ALA A 35 1.12 5.52 -1.39
C ALA A 35 0.03 4.45 -1.44
N ASN A 36 -1.22 4.90 -1.53
CA ASN A 36 -2.33 4.06 -1.93
C ASN A 36 -2.42 4.07 -3.45
N PHE A 37 -2.59 2.91 -4.06
CA PHE A 37 -2.73 2.80 -5.50
C PHE A 37 -3.61 1.63 -5.91
N ASP A 38 -4.25 1.79 -7.06
CA ASP A 38 -4.98 0.74 -7.75
C ASP A 38 -4.90 0.97 -9.27
N ILE A 39 -5.00 -0.11 -10.05
CA ILE A 39 -4.98 -0.05 -11.52
C ILE A 39 -6.36 0.21 -12.12
N THR A 40 -7.41 0.24 -11.29
CA THR A 40 -8.81 0.46 -11.68
C THR A 40 -9.33 1.78 -11.14
N ASP A 41 -9.92 1.84 -9.93
CA ASP A 41 -10.51 3.06 -9.37
C ASP A 41 -10.32 3.25 -7.86
N ALA A 42 -9.69 2.30 -7.16
CA ALA A 42 -9.49 2.26 -5.70
C ALA A 42 -10.77 2.45 -4.84
N LYS A 43 -11.96 2.47 -5.46
CA LYS A 43 -13.25 2.71 -4.82
C LYS A 43 -14.01 1.42 -4.62
N HIS A 44 -13.69 0.38 -5.38
CA HIS A 44 -14.47 -0.85 -5.41
C HIS A 44 -13.62 -2.08 -5.10
N GLY A 45 -13.69 -2.50 -3.84
CA GLY A 45 -13.32 -3.84 -3.42
C GLY A 45 -11.83 -4.17 -3.48
N GLN A 46 -10.96 -3.35 -4.07
CA GLN A 46 -9.52 -3.56 -4.06
C GLN A 46 -8.74 -2.25 -3.94
N CYS A 47 -7.63 -2.31 -3.20
CA CYS A 47 -6.63 -1.27 -3.16
C CYS A 47 -5.32 -1.85 -2.64
N SER A 48 -4.21 -1.23 -3.05
CA SER A 48 -2.89 -1.55 -2.56
C SER A 48 -2.26 -0.36 -1.84
N THR A 49 -1.52 -0.61 -0.77
CA THR A 49 -0.68 0.37 -0.10
C THR A 49 0.77 -0.07 -0.22
N ILE A 50 1.61 0.73 -0.87
CA ILE A 50 3.07 0.55 -0.86
C ILE A 50 3.67 1.43 0.23
N VAL A 51 4.63 0.89 0.99
CA VAL A 51 5.32 1.60 2.06
C VAL A 51 6.82 1.50 1.86
N GLY A 52 7.50 2.64 1.84
CA GLY A 52 8.96 2.71 1.82
C GLY A 52 9.54 2.59 3.22
N VAL A 53 10.26 1.50 3.49
CA VAL A 53 10.88 1.24 4.80
C VAL A 53 12.37 1.55 4.83
N ALA A 54 13.02 1.61 3.67
CA ALA A 54 14.37 2.13 3.47
C ALA A 54 14.51 2.67 2.03
N LYS A 55 15.66 3.27 1.70
CA LYS A 55 15.92 3.87 0.37
C LYS A 55 15.60 2.93 -0.80
N ASP A 56 16.01 1.67 -0.67
CA ASP A 56 15.86 0.64 -1.72
C ASP A 56 14.99 -0.54 -1.28
N ALA A 57 14.14 -0.34 -0.25
CA ALA A 57 13.28 -1.39 0.30
C ALA A 57 11.86 -0.88 0.54
N VAL A 58 10.90 -1.62 0.00
CA VAL A 58 9.48 -1.39 0.15
C VAL A 58 8.78 -2.68 0.50
N PHE A 59 7.57 -2.59 1.03
CA PHE A 59 6.62 -3.69 0.99
C PHE A 59 5.27 -3.16 0.49
N ILE A 60 4.44 -4.07 -0.03
CA ILE A 60 3.14 -3.75 -0.60
C ILE A 60 2.09 -4.59 0.13
N VAL A 61 1.01 -3.96 0.54
CA VAL A 61 -0.16 -4.63 1.09
C VAL A 61 -1.32 -4.43 0.13
N GLN A 62 -1.82 -5.52 -0.43
CA GLN A 62 -3.06 -5.52 -1.20
C GLN A 62 -4.20 -6.00 -0.32
N ALA A 63 -5.26 -5.20 -0.24
CA ALA A 63 -6.51 -5.58 0.39
C ALA A 63 -7.59 -5.80 -0.66
N SER A 64 -8.44 -6.79 -0.43
CA SER A 64 -9.63 -7.04 -1.23
C SER A 64 -10.84 -7.29 -0.34
N ALA A 65 -11.98 -6.70 -0.70
CA ALA A 65 -13.26 -6.79 -0.01
C ALA A 65 -14.35 -7.16 -1.03
N GLY A 66 -15.23 -8.10 -0.69
CA GLY A 66 -16.41 -8.44 -1.50
C GLY A 66 -17.43 -7.32 -1.47
N SER A 67 -18.36 -7.27 -2.43
CA SER A 67 -19.39 -6.23 -2.49
C SER A 67 -20.39 -6.27 -1.32
N ASP A 68 -20.43 -7.38 -0.60
CA ASP A 68 -21.18 -7.62 0.63
C ASP A 68 -20.45 -7.16 1.90
N ASP A 69 -19.16 -6.82 1.79
CA ASP A 69 -18.35 -6.34 2.90
C ASP A 69 -18.51 -4.81 3.10
N PRO A 70 -18.72 -4.31 4.34
CA PRO A 70 -18.79 -2.89 4.62
C PRO A 70 -17.56 -2.08 4.17
N GLN A 71 -16.41 -2.74 4.02
CA GLN A 71 -15.14 -2.14 3.59
C GLN A 71 -14.99 -2.08 2.06
N TYR A 72 -15.97 -2.58 1.30
CA TYR A 72 -15.99 -2.56 -0.16
C TYR A 72 -15.73 -1.18 -0.75
N SER A 73 -16.31 -0.14 -0.14
CA SER A 73 -16.15 1.26 -0.57
C SER A 73 -14.93 1.97 0.03
N THR A 74 -14.17 1.29 0.91
CA THR A 74 -12.97 1.85 1.58
C THR A 74 -11.79 0.87 1.58
N PRO A 75 -11.44 0.21 0.47
CA PRO A 75 -10.42 -0.83 0.47
C PRO A 75 -9.02 -0.28 0.80
N CYS A 76 -8.71 0.98 0.46
CA CYS A 76 -7.42 1.59 0.81
C CYS A 76 -7.24 1.82 2.31
N THR A 77 -8.33 2.08 3.03
CA THR A 77 -8.27 2.17 4.51
C THR A 77 -7.89 0.81 5.10
N LEU A 78 -8.39 -0.28 4.50
CA LEU A 78 -8.05 -1.64 4.93
C LEU A 78 -6.59 -1.99 4.65
N SER A 79 -6.07 -1.70 3.44
CA SER A 79 -4.67 -1.95 3.10
C SER A 79 -3.70 -1.11 3.94
N ALA A 80 -4.03 0.17 4.21
CA ALA A 80 -3.20 1.04 5.05
C ALA A 80 -3.13 0.56 6.50
N LYS A 81 -4.25 0.15 7.10
CA LYS A 81 -4.28 -0.43 8.46
C LYS A 81 -3.46 -1.71 8.55
N ALA A 82 -3.58 -2.59 7.54
CA ALA A 82 -2.78 -3.80 7.50
C ALA A 82 -1.27 -3.49 7.32
N ALA A 83 -0.93 -2.46 6.53
CA ALA A 83 0.45 -2.00 6.39
C ALA A 83 1.02 -1.43 7.70
N GLU A 84 0.20 -0.74 8.50
CA GLU A 84 0.60 -0.25 9.82
C GLU A 84 1.00 -1.40 10.76
N ILE A 85 0.22 -2.48 10.77
CA ILE A 85 0.55 -3.70 11.53
C ILE A 85 1.89 -4.27 11.07
N VAL A 86 2.13 -4.37 9.76
CA VAL A 86 3.40 -4.88 9.22
C VAL A 86 4.58 -4.02 9.68
N VAL A 87 4.50 -2.69 9.53
CA VAL A 87 5.56 -1.76 9.97
C VAL A 87 5.84 -1.92 11.47
N ASN A 88 4.80 -2.00 12.29
CA ASN A 88 4.96 -2.11 13.73
C ASN A 88 5.63 -3.43 14.14
N ASN A 89 5.37 -4.52 13.42
CA ASN A 89 6.07 -5.79 13.65
C ASN A 89 7.53 -5.75 13.14
N LEU A 90 7.80 -5.11 12.00
CA LEU A 90 9.18 -4.92 11.50
C LEU A 90 10.05 -4.09 12.45
N LYS A 91 9.46 -3.18 13.23
CA LYS A 91 10.16 -2.43 14.29
C LYS A 91 10.49 -3.30 15.50
N GLY A 92 9.75 -4.38 15.72
CA GLY A 92 9.86 -5.27 16.89
C GLY A 92 11.02 -6.26 16.85
N ASP A 93 11.65 -6.47 15.69
CA ASP A 93 12.85 -7.31 15.53
C ASP A 93 14.17 -6.57 15.86
N ARG A 94 14.16 -5.71 16.89
CA ARG A 94 15.35 -5.06 17.43
C ARG A 94 15.60 -5.40 18.89
#